data_AF-A0A0G1SJS6-F1
#
_entry.id   AF-A0A0G1SJS6-F1
#
_cell.length_a   1.000
_cell.length_b   1.000
_cell.length_c   1.000
_cell.angle_alpha   90.00
_cell.angle_beta   90.00
_cell.angle_gamma   90.00
#
_symmetry.space_group_name_H-M   'P 1'
#
loop_
_entity.id
_entity.type
_entity.pdbx_description
1 polymer ?
#
loop_
_entity_poly.entity_id
_entity_poly.type
_entity_poly.pdbx_seq_one_letter_code
_entity_poly.pdbx_strand_id
1 'polypeptide(L)'
;LTVVGDDLLVTNPERVKKGIAEKACNSILIKPNQIGTITETIAVTNQARAAGWKIVVSHRSGDTNDPFIADFAVGVGAEYAKFGAPDRGERVAKYNRLLSIETELKTT
;
A
#
# COMPACT_ATOMS: atom_id res chain seq x y z
N LEU A 1 8.38 11.49 12.91
CA LEU A 1 9.11 11.02 11.72
C LEU A 1 8.50 9.71 11.23
N THR A 2 8.23 9.58 9.93
CA THR A 2 7.76 8.32 9.32
C THR A 2 8.95 7.61 8.67
N VAL A 3 9.24 6.38 9.08
CA VAL A 3 10.30 5.51 8.53
C VAL A 3 9.62 4.29 7.93
N VAL A 4 9.72 4.13 6.62
CA VAL A 4 8.96 3.13 5.85
C VAL A 4 9.85 1.94 5.52
N GLY A 5 9.44 0.74 5.93
CA GLY A 5 10.07 -0.50 5.49
C GLY A 5 9.52 -0.96 4.13
N ASP A 6 10.39 -1.05 3.13
CA ASP A 6 10.10 -1.63 1.80
C ASP A 6 10.77 -3.00 1.67
N ASP A 7 11.99 -3.07 1.12
CA ASP A 7 12.73 -4.34 0.94
C ASP A 7 13.11 -5.03 2.26
N LEU A 8 13.11 -4.27 3.37
CA LEU A 8 13.24 -4.83 4.71
C LEU A 8 12.07 -5.79 5.01
N LEU A 9 10.84 -5.40 4.65
CA LEU A 9 9.60 -6.06 5.06
C LEU A 9 8.99 -6.91 3.94
N VAL A 10 9.18 -6.51 2.68
CA VAL A 10 8.68 -7.17 1.46
C VAL A 10 7.23 -7.66 1.55
N THR A 11 6.35 -6.89 2.19
CA THR A 11 4.95 -7.28 2.43
C THR A 11 4.82 -8.69 3.03
N ASN A 12 5.78 -9.13 3.86
CA ASN A 12 5.83 -10.49 4.40
C ASN A 12 5.56 -10.50 5.92
N PRO A 13 4.65 -11.34 6.41
CA PRO A 13 4.19 -11.29 7.80
C PRO A 13 5.30 -11.59 8.83
N GLU A 14 6.20 -12.51 8.52
CA GLU A 14 7.31 -12.87 9.43
C GLU A 14 8.34 -11.75 9.54
N ARG A 15 8.63 -11.08 8.41
CA ARG A 15 9.54 -9.91 8.41
C ARG A 15 8.91 -8.72 9.13
N VAL A 16 7.61 -8.51 8.97
CA VAL A 16 6.87 -7.48 9.72
C VAL A 16 6.91 -7.77 11.22
N LYS A 17 6.65 -9.02 11.63
CA LYS A 17 6.74 -9.44 13.03
C LYS A 17 8.11 -9.16 13.62
N LYS A 18 9.18 -9.50 12.88
CA LYS A 18 10.56 -9.20 13.28
C LYS A 18 10.82 -7.69 13.36
N GLY A 19 10.41 -6.94 12.34
CA GLY A 19 10.60 -5.48 12.29
C GLY A 19 9.88 -4.73 13.42
N ILE A 20 8.72 -5.23 13.86
CA ILE A 20 7.99 -4.72 15.03
C ILE A 20 8.80 -5.00 16.30
N ALA A 21 9.24 -6.24 16.51
CA ALA A 21 10.00 -6.64 17.70
C ALA A 21 11.32 -5.86 17.85
N GLU A 22 12.01 -5.64 16.73
CA GLU A 22 13.29 -4.92 16.68
C GLU A 22 13.13 -3.39 16.61
N LYS A 23 11.89 -2.87 16.53
CA LYS A 23 11.60 -1.43 16.33
C LYS A 23 12.35 -0.82 15.14
N ALA A 24 12.49 -1.58 14.05
CA ALA A 24 13.32 -1.20 12.91
C ALA A 24 12.71 -0.06 12.06
N CYS A 25 11.38 0.09 12.08
CA CYS A 25 10.65 1.15 11.38
C CYS A 25 9.26 1.34 12.02
N ASN A 26 8.45 2.27 11.51
CA ASN A 26 7.12 2.57 12.03
C ASN A 26 6.03 2.70 10.96
N SER A 27 6.33 2.23 9.75
CA SER A 27 5.40 2.18 8.62
C SER A 27 5.87 1.15 7.60
N ILE A 28 4.95 0.67 6.78
CA ILE A 28 5.21 -0.38 5.78
C ILE A 28 4.81 0.08 4.39
N LEU A 29 5.64 -0.23 3.39
CA LEU A 29 5.30 -0.13 1.99
C LEU A 29 4.66 -1.44 1.51
N ILE A 30 3.36 -1.44 1.28
CA ILE A 30 2.58 -2.59 0.83
C ILE A 30 2.64 -2.69 -0.69
N LYS A 31 3.11 -3.84 -1.19
CA LYS A 31 3.11 -4.22 -2.60
C LYS A 31 2.50 -5.63 -2.72
N PRO A 32 1.25 -5.78 -3.17
CA PRO A 32 0.56 -7.08 -3.18
C PRO A 32 1.35 -8.18 -3.89
N ASN A 33 2.09 -7.83 -4.94
CA ASN A 33 2.87 -8.78 -5.71
C ASN A 33 4.17 -9.26 -5.03
N GLN A 34 4.55 -8.71 -3.86
CA GLN A 34 5.66 -9.26 -3.08
C GLN A 34 5.24 -10.50 -2.26
N ILE A 35 3.96 -10.59 -1.85
CA ILE A 35 3.43 -11.72 -1.09
C ILE A 35 2.60 -12.68 -1.96
N GLY A 36 1.97 -12.16 -3.02
CA GLY A 36 1.38 -12.95 -4.09
C GLY A 36 -0.15 -13.02 -4.08
N THR A 37 -0.80 -12.88 -2.92
CA THR A 37 -2.27 -12.90 -2.81
C THR A 37 -2.85 -11.69 -2.09
N ILE A 38 -4.09 -11.35 -2.42
CA ILE A 38 -4.81 -10.24 -1.78
C ILE A 38 -5.11 -10.55 -0.31
N THR A 39 -5.50 -11.79 0.00
CA THR A 39 -5.78 -12.21 1.38
C THR A 39 -4.57 -12.06 2.28
N GLU A 40 -3.38 -12.48 1.82
CA GLU A 40 -2.14 -12.31 2.59
C GLU A 40 -1.73 -10.84 2.69
N THR A 41 -1.94 -10.05 1.62
CA THR A 41 -1.67 -8.60 1.66
C THR A 41 -2.53 -7.91 2.72
N ILE A 42 -3.81 -8.28 2.84
CA ILE A 42 -4.72 -7.75 3.87
C ILE A 42 -4.27 -8.20 5.26
N ALA A 43 -3.88 -9.47 5.43
CA ALA A 43 -3.38 -9.98 6.71
C ALA A 43 -2.14 -9.20 7.19
N VAL A 44 -1.19 -8.94 6.30
CA VAL A 44 0.02 -8.16 6.58
C VAL A 44 -0.33 -6.70 6.91
N THR A 45 -1.27 -6.12 6.16
CA THR A 45 -1.74 -4.75 6.40
C THR A 45 -2.38 -4.63 7.80
N ASN A 46 -3.21 -5.59 8.19
CA ASN A 46 -3.84 -5.63 9.51
C ASN A 46 -2.82 -5.85 10.63
N GLN A 47 -1.82 -6.71 10.41
CA GLN A 47 -0.72 -6.93 11.35
C GLN A 47 0.08 -5.65 11.62
N ALA A 48 0.45 -4.92 10.57
CA ALA A 48 1.14 -3.64 10.70
C ALA A 48 0.28 -2.60 11.42
N ARG A 49 -1.01 -2.50 11.07
CA ARG A 49 -1.96 -1.60 11.72
C ARG A 49 -2.12 -1.90 13.21
N ALA A 50 -2.22 -3.17 13.59
CA ALA A 50 -2.30 -3.59 14.99
C ALA A 50 -1.07 -3.17 15.82
N ALA A 51 0.09 -3.00 15.16
CA ALA A 51 1.31 -2.46 15.77
C ALA A 51 1.38 -0.92 15.75
N GLY A 52 0.32 -0.23 15.33
CA GLY A 52 0.27 1.23 15.20
C GLY A 52 1.14 1.77 14.05
N TRP A 53 1.51 0.93 13.08
CA TRP A 53 2.27 1.37 11.92
C TRP A 53 1.37 1.97 10.85
N LYS A 54 1.88 2.99 10.16
CA LYS A 54 1.21 3.56 8.99
C LYS A 54 1.39 2.65 7.77
N ILE A 55 0.37 2.61 6.93
CA ILE A 55 0.30 1.81 5.72
C ILE A 55 0.51 2.70 4.50
N VAL A 56 1.44 2.31 3.63
CA VAL A 56 1.68 2.97 2.34
C VAL A 56 1.45 1.97 1.22
N VAL A 57 0.36 2.08 0.46
CA VAL A 57 0.14 1.21 -0.70
C VAL A 57 0.96 1.70 -1.89
N SER A 58 1.68 0.81 -2.57
CA SER A 58 2.69 1.18 -3.56
C SER A 58 2.55 0.43 -4.87
N HIS A 59 2.89 1.13 -5.95
CA HIS A 59 3.18 0.51 -7.25
C HIS A 59 4.47 -0.32 -7.24
N ARG A 60 4.80 -0.85 -8.42
CA ARG A 60 6.14 -1.31 -8.82
C ARG A 60 6.73 -0.41 -9.92
N SER A 61 8.06 -0.46 -10.11
CA SER A 61 8.75 0.34 -11.13
C SER A 61 8.35 -0.06 -12.55
N GLY A 62 8.11 -1.35 -12.80
CA GLY A 62 7.30 -1.84 -13.92
C GLY A 62 5.84 -1.96 -13.47
N ASP A 63 4.93 -1.34 -14.19
CA ASP A 63 3.50 -1.25 -13.82
C ASP A 63 2.64 -1.27 -15.08
N THR A 64 1.34 -1.49 -14.93
CA THR A 64 0.37 -1.58 -16.03
C THR A 64 -0.71 -0.51 -15.86
N ASN A 65 -1.61 -0.33 -16.82
CA ASN A 65 -2.75 0.60 -16.65
C ASN A 65 -3.81 0.11 -15.66
N ASP A 66 -3.62 -1.05 -15.03
CA ASP A 66 -4.49 -1.55 -13.98
C ASP A 66 -4.47 -0.60 -12.77
N PRO A 67 -5.62 -0.06 -12.33
CA PRO A 67 -5.67 0.88 -11.21
C PRO A 67 -5.96 0.21 -9.87
N PHE A 68 -5.92 -1.13 -9.75
CA PHE A 68 -6.32 -1.89 -8.56
C PHE A 68 -5.78 -1.34 -7.25
N ILE A 69 -4.52 -0.91 -7.23
CA ILE A 69 -3.90 -0.38 -6.01
C ILE A 69 -4.52 0.93 -5.51
N ALA A 70 -5.26 1.67 -6.34
CA ALA A 70 -6.07 2.82 -5.92
C ALA A 70 -7.27 2.37 -5.09
N ASP A 71 -8.08 1.44 -5.61
CA ASP A 71 -9.20 0.82 -4.88
C ASP A 71 -8.71 0.12 -3.62
N PHE A 72 -7.61 -0.64 -3.72
CA PHE A 72 -7.01 -1.33 -2.59
C PHE A 72 -6.58 -0.36 -1.49
N ALA A 73 -5.92 0.75 -1.83
CA ALA A 73 -5.48 1.76 -0.86
C ALA A 73 -6.66 2.34 -0.07
N VAL A 74 -7.77 2.67 -0.74
CA VAL A 74 -8.98 3.15 -0.09
C VAL A 74 -9.64 2.04 0.72
N GLY A 75 -9.79 0.85 0.15
CA GLY A 75 -10.46 -0.29 0.78
C GLY A 75 -9.78 -0.79 2.05
N VAL A 76 -8.44 -0.74 2.12
CA VAL A 76 -7.72 -1.05 3.35
C VAL A 76 -7.56 0.15 4.29
N GLY A 77 -8.02 1.35 3.92
CA GLY A 77 -7.84 2.56 4.71
C GLY A 77 -6.36 2.92 4.94
N ALA A 78 -5.55 2.88 3.88
CA ALA A 78 -4.14 3.25 3.96
C ALA A 78 -3.96 4.76 4.17
N GLU A 79 -2.98 5.14 5.00
CA GLU A 79 -2.67 6.55 5.26
C GLU A 79 -2.02 7.23 4.07
N TYR A 80 -1.29 6.48 3.24
CA TYR A 80 -0.61 7.02 2.06
C TYR A 80 -0.67 6.06 0.86
N ALA A 81 -0.57 6.65 -0.33
CA ALA A 81 -0.42 5.93 -1.58
C ALA A 81 0.84 6.43 -2.31
N LYS A 82 1.60 5.51 -2.91
CA LYS A 82 2.78 5.80 -3.74
C LYS A 82 2.56 5.27 -5.15
N PHE A 83 1.94 6.10 -5.99
CA PHE A 83 1.61 5.75 -7.37
C PHE A 83 2.59 6.28 -8.41
N GLY A 84 3.61 7.04 -8.02
CA GLY A 84 4.63 7.60 -8.92
C GLY A 84 4.34 9.04 -9.28
N ALA A 85 5.16 9.61 -10.16
CA ALA A 85 4.91 10.95 -10.67
C ALA A 85 3.55 11.00 -11.39
N PRO A 86 2.88 12.17 -11.45
CA PRO A 86 1.69 12.39 -12.27
C PRO A 86 2.09 12.50 -13.76
N ASP A 87 2.79 11.48 -14.24
CA ASP A 87 3.34 11.32 -15.59
C ASP A 87 3.33 9.82 -15.92
N ARG A 88 3.32 9.49 -17.21
CA ARG A 88 3.16 8.13 -17.76
C ARG A 88 1.78 7.53 -17.45
N GLY A 89 1.16 6.93 -18.47
CA GLY A 89 -0.23 6.46 -18.41
C GLY A 89 -0.50 5.50 -17.25
N GLU A 90 0.45 4.60 -16.96
CA GLU A 90 0.28 3.58 -15.93
C GLU A 90 0.26 4.15 -14.51
N ARG A 91 0.79 5.37 -14.30
CA ARG A 91 0.75 6.07 -13.00
C ARG A 91 -0.51 6.90 -12.88
N VAL A 92 -0.79 7.67 -13.94
CA VAL A 92 -1.97 8.53 -14.04
C VAL A 92 -3.27 7.73 -13.90
N ALA A 93 -3.32 6.50 -14.41
CA ALA A 93 -4.47 5.61 -14.26
C ALA A 93 -4.93 5.44 -12.80
N LYS A 94 -3.99 5.31 -11.84
CA LYS A 94 -4.31 5.17 -10.42
C LYS A 94 -4.82 6.46 -9.80
N TYR A 95 -4.23 7.60 -10.17
CA TYR A 95 -4.71 8.91 -9.71
C TYR A 95 -6.11 9.22 -10.24
N ASN A 96 -6.38 8.93 -11.51
CA ASN A 96 -7.72 9.07 -12.09
C ASN A 96 -8.72 8.19 -11.36
N ARG A 97 -8.35 6.93 -11.04
CA ARG A 97 -9.22 6.05 -10.27
C ARG A 97 -9.49 6.58 -8.86
N LEU A 98 -8.48 7.14 -8.16
CA LEU A 98 -8.71 7.80 -6.88
C LEU A 98 -9.72 8.95 -6.97
N LEU A 99 -9.64 9.79 -8.01
CA LEU A 99 -10.62 10.86 -8.23
C LEU A 99 -12.03 10.31 -8.49
N SER A 100 -12.15 9.20 -9.22
CA SER A 100 -13.42 8.50 -9.41
C SER A 100 -13.98 7.98 -8.08
N ILE A 101 -13.17 7.30 -7.26
CA ILE A 101 -13.58 6.80 -5.94
C ILE A 101 -14.01 7.96 -5.03
N GLU A 102 -13.28 9.07 -5.02
CA GLU A 102 -13.66 10.27 -4.26
C GLU A 102 -15.04 10.78 -4.67
N THR A 103 -15.33 10.79 -5.98
CA THR A 103 -16.63 11.20 -6.52
C THR A 103 -17.73 10.22 -6.08
N GLU A 104 -17.50 8.91 -6.20
CA GLU A 104 -18.43 7.84 -5.78
C GLU A 104 -18.80 7.97 -4.28
N LEU A 105 -17.80 8.23 -3.41
CA LEU A 105 -18.00 8.37 -1.97
C LEU A 105 -18.73 9.66 -1.57
N LYS A 106 -18.64 10.74 -2.37
CA LYS A 106 -19.39 11.98 -2.12
C LYS A 106 -20.87 11.86 -2.49
N THR A 107 -21.19 10.95 -3.41
CA THR A 107 -22.56 10.73 -3.88
C THR A 107 -23.34 9.69 -3.05
N THR A 108 -22.70 9.07 -2.07
CA THR A 108 -23.30 8.12 -1.13
C THR A 108 -23.60 8.81 0.20
#